data_AF-A0A931ZZQ4-F1
#
_entry.id   AF-A0A931ZZQ4-F1
#
_cell.length_a   1.000
_cell.length_b   1.000
_cell.length_c   1.000
_cell.angle_alpha   90.00
_cell.angle_beta   90.00
_cell.angle_gamma   90.00
#
_symmetry.space_group_name_H-M   'P 1'
#
loop_
_entity.id
_entity.type
_entity.pdbx_description
1 polymer ?
#
loop_
_entity_poly.entity_id
_entity_poly.type
_entity_poly.pdbx_seq_one_letter_code
_entity_poly.pdbx_strand_id
1 'polypeptide(L)' 'MQKTSELRKLDTAKLRQELEKEKNSLFKTSFEVHNGQAKNSHEIRSHRRKIARLNTIIKEKQNEN' A
#
# COMPACT_ATOMS: atom_id res chain seq x y z
N MET A 1 1.57 -3.73 -11.70
CA MET A 1 1.54 -4.31 -10.35
C MET A 1 2.98 -4.52 -9.90
N GLN A 2 3.46 -3.82 -8.86
CA GLN A 2 4.83 -3.99 -8.35
C GLN A 2 5.02 -5.43 -7.84
N LYS A 3 6.12 -6.08 -8.23
CA LYS A 3 6.40 -7.47 -7.84
C LYS A 3 6.85 -7.51 -6.39
N THR A 4 6.32 -8.45 -5.61
CA THR A 4 6.65 -8.67 -4.19
C THR A 4 8.16 -8.85 -3.96
N SER A 5 8.88 -9.38 -4.95
CA SER A 5 10.33 -9.54 -4.94
C SER A 5 11.11 -8.23 -4.85
N GLU A 6 10.59 -7.14 -5.42
CA GLU A 6 11.23 -5.82 -5.37
C GLU A 6 11.01 -5.17 -4.00
N LEU A 7 9.83 -5.40 -3.41
CA LEU A 7 9.49 -4.92 -2.06
C LEU A 7 10.35 -5.58 -0.98
N ARG A 8 10.71 -6.86 -1.12
CA ARG A 8 11.60 -7.53 -0.15
C ARG A 8 13.03 -6.97 -0.14
N LYS A 9 13.52 -6.46 -1.28
CA LYS A 9 14.86 -5.84 -1.40
C LYS A 9 14.93 -4.44 -0.77
N LEU A 10 13.79 -3.81 -0.52
CA LEU A 10 13.73 -2.49 0.12
C LEU A 10 13.96 -2.58 1.62
N ASP A 11 14.61 -1.56 2.17
CA ASP A 11 14.79 -1.41 3.61
C ASP A 11 13.45 -1.23 4.34
N THR A 12 13.39 -1.68 5.59
CA THR A 12 12.22 -1.57 6.47
C THR A 12 11.73 -0.12 6.62
N ALA A 13 12.65 0.85 6.68
CA ALA A 13 12.31 2.26 6.74
C ALA A 13 11.62 2.74 5.44
N LYS A 14 12.13 2.33 4.27
CA LYS A 14 11.53 2.63 2.97
C LYS A 14 10.17 1.97 2.81
N LEU A 15 10.01 0.73 3.28
CA LEU A 15 8.72 0.03 3.27
C LEU A 15 7.65 0.76 4.10
N ARG A 16 8.02 1.30 5.27
CA ARG A 16 7.12 2.13 6.09
C ARG A 16 6.76 3.44 5.40
N GLN A 17 7.70 4.08 4.73
CA GLN A 17 7.43 5.31 3.98
C GLN A 17 6.47 5.04 2.80
N GLU A 18 6.68 3.96 2.05
CA GLU A 18 5.80 3.52 0.97
C GLU A 18 4.40 3.20 1.50
N LEU A 19 4.30 2.56 2.67
CA LEU A 19 3.03 2.26 3.34
C LEU A 19 2.23 3.54 3.65
N GLU A 20 2.86 4.56 4.22
CA GLU A 20 2.19 5.83 4.50
C GLU A 20 1.75 6.55 3.22
N LYS A 21 2.58 6.50 2.17
CA LYS A 21 2.22 7.04 0.85
C LYS A 21 0.98 6.34 0.27
N GLU A 22 0.92 5.02 0.38
CA GLU A 22 -0.22 4.23 -0.10
C GLU A 22 -1.49 4.47 0.73
N LYS A 23 -1.38 4.67 2.04
CA LYS A 23 -2.52 5.07 2.88
C LYS A 23 -3.08 6.44 2.48
N ASN A 24 -2.22 7.42 2.24
CA ASN A 24 -2.63 8.74 1.77
C ASN A 24 -3.30 8.67 0.39
N SER A 25 -2.75 7.84 -0.50
CA SER A 25 -3.34 7.60 -1.83
C SER A 25 -4.72 6.96 -1.71
N LEU A 26 -4.85 5.92 -0.87
CA LEU A 26 -6.13 5.28 -0.57
C LEU A 26 -7.16 6.27 0.01
N PHE A 27 -6.73 7.16 0.92
CA PHE A 27 -7.60 8.19 1.50
C PHE A 27 -8.11 9.13 0.41
N LYS A 28 -7.22 9.64 -0.45
CA LYS A 28 -7.58 10.52 -1.57
C LYS A 28 -8.57 9.84 -2.52
N THR A 29 -8.28 8.61 -2.95
CA THR A 29 -9.19 7.86 -3.83
C THR A 29 -10.53 7.57 -3.16
N SER A 30 -10.54 7.23 -1.86
CA SER A 30 -11.79 6.99 -1.13
C SER A 30 -12.61 8.27 -1.01
N PHE A 31 -11.95 9.41 -0.78
CA PHE A 31 -12.59 10.73 -0.73
C PHE A 31 -13.20 11.11 -2.10
N GLU A 32 -12.46 10.93 -3.20
CA GLU A 32 -12.94 11.21 -4.56
C GLU A 32 -14.12 10.31 -4.98
N VAL A 33 -14.08 9.03 -4.61
CA VAL A 33 -15.17 8.08 -4.85
C VAL A 33 -16.40 8.44 -4.01
N HIS A 34 -16.20 8.79 -2.74
CA HIS A 34 -17.29 9.21 -1.86
C HIS A 34 -17.94 10.53 -2.32
N ASN A 35 -17.13 11.47 -2.83
CA ASN A 35 -17.62 12.73 -3.39
C ASN A 35 -18.28 12.56 -4.78
N GLY A 36 -18.39 11.33 -5.30
CA GLY A 36 -19.03 11.03 -6.58
C GLY A 36 -18.26 11.50 -7.80
N GLN A 37 -17.02 11.99 -7.65
CA GLN A 37 -16.23 12.57 -8.74
C GLN A 37 -15.40 11.51 -9.49
N ALA A 38 -15.05 10.40 -8.84
CA ALA A 38 -14.22 9.36 -9.44
C ALA A 38 -14.95 8.02 -9.61
N LYS A 39 -14.89 7.44 -10.81
CA LYS A 39 -15.36 6.07 -11.12
C LYS A 39 -14.34 4.99 -10.71
N ASN A 40 -13.24 5.37 -10.07
CA ASN A 40 -12.06 4.53 -9.83
C ASN A 40 -12.15 3.69 -8.55
N SER A 41 -13.34 3.18 -8.22
CA SER A 41 -13.56 2.29 -7.06
C SER A 41 -12.69 1.02 -7.11
N HIS A 42 -12.32 0.58 -8.32
CA HIS A 42 -11.41 -0.56 -8.51
C HIS A 42 -10.00 -0.31 -7.94
N GLU A 43 -9.53 0.95 -7.92
CA GLU A 43 -8.22 1.31 -7.38
C GLU A 43 -8.15 1.20 -5.86
N ILE A 44 -9.27 1.43 -5.14
CA ILE A 44 -9.37 1.21 -3.69
C ILE A 44 -8.94 -0.23 -3.34
N ARG A 45 -9.41 -1.20 -4.12
CA ARG A 45 -9.05 -2.62 -3.91
C ARG A 45 -7.57 -2.87 -4.19
N SER A 46 -7.01 -2.19 -5.20
CA SER A 46 -5.58 -2.28 -5.54
C SER A 46 -4.70 -1.73 -4.41
N HIS A 47 -5.00 -0.52 -3.92
CA HIS A 47 -4.30 0.11 -2.81
C HIS A 47 -4.39 -0.72 -1.52
N ARG A 48 -5.57 -1.23 -1.16
CA ARG A 48 -5.73 -2.14 -0.01
C ARG A 48 -4.86 -3.39 -0.11
N ARG A 49 -4.79 -4.00 -1.30
CA ARG A 49 -3.92 -5.17 -1.54
C ARG A 49 -2.44 -4.81 -1.44
N LYS A 50 -2.03 -3.63 -1.92
CA LYS A 50 -0.64 -3.16 -1.81
C LYS A 50 -0.26 -2.91 -0.35
N ILE A 51 -1.11 -2.23 0.43
CA ILE A 51 -0.93 -2.02 1.87
C ILE A 51 -0.79 -3.35 2.63
N ALA A 52 -1.67 -4.32 2.34
CA ALA A 52 -1.59 -5.64 2.97
C ALA A 52 -0.24 -6.33 2.72
N ARG A 53 0.25 -6.32 1.47
CA ARG A 53 1.56 -6.90 1.13
C ARG A 53 2.72 -6.18 1.83
N LEU A 54 2.69 -4.85 1.88
CA LEU A 54 3.71 -4.07 2.59
C LEU A 54 3.74 -4.43 4.08
N ASN A 55 2.58 -4.49 4.73
CA ASN A 55 2.48 -4.91 6.13
C ASN A 55 2.99 -6.33 6.36
N THR A 56 2.67 -7.28 5.47
CA THR A 56 3.18 -8.65 5.57
C THR A 56 4.71 -8.68 5.50
N ILE A 57 5.32 -7.99 4.53
CA ILE A 57 6.79 -7.97 4.39
C ILE A 57 7.46 -7.30 5.59
N ILE A 58 6.89 -6.19 6.09
CA ILE A 58 7.41 -5.53 7.30
C ILE A 58 7.36 -6.49 8.49
N LYS A 59 6.26 -7.25 8.64
CA LYS A 59 6.10 -8.21 9.74
C LYS A 59 7.02 -9.42 9.59
N GLU A 60 7.18 -9.95 8.37
CA GLU A 60 8.16 -11.00 8.06
C GLU A 60 9.56 -10.55 8.51
N LYS A 61 10.01 -9.36 8.09
CA LYS A 61 11.31 -8.80 8.48
C LYS A 61 11.46 -8.54 9.98
N GLN A 62 10.39 -8.16 10.67
CA GLN A 62 10.43 -7.98 12.12
C GLN A 62 10.52 -9.28 12.89
N ASN A 63 9.99 -10.38 12.35
CA ASN A 63 10.04 -11.70 12.99
C ASN A 63 11.32 -12.47 12.65
N GLU A 64 12.03 -12.09 11.58
CA GLU A 64 13.30 -12.69 11.14
C GLU A 64 14.52 -12.10 11.88
N ASN A 65 14.35 -10.97 12.57
CA ASN A 65 15.31 -10.37 13.51
C ASN A 65 15.04 -10.84 14.94
#